data_AF-A0A364XZK1-F1
#
_entry.id   AF-A0A364XZK1-F1
#
_cell.length_a   1.000
_cell.length_b   1.000
_cell.length_c   1.000
_cell.angle_alpha   90.00
_cell.angle_beta   90.00
_cell.angle_gamma   90.00
#
_symmetry.space_group_name_H-M   'P 1'
#
loop_
_entity.id
_entity.type
_entity.pdbx_description
1 polymer ?
#
loop_
_entity_poly.entity_id
_entity_poly.type
_entity_poly.pdbx_seq_one_letter_code
_entity_poly.pdbx_strand_id
1 'polypeptide(L)'
;MDYYSILQVARSADAAQIKAAYKRLAKLYHPDHNPGNIIAEEKFKQINEAYHVLTDPLKKSRYDETFQSYKIPQKEQRTEVQRRRYYKMRHAMQSVYRIDREYFRIQALTFLVFIVIAGFCLTLFHTATYLWNNDRNNDFSAQTQAIGQAKAMFFQGNFERAITYLDTLQKRNPGALQLSFTRDSLLDEIRRKAEQDFDAHQYANAVVNYRILEKKESPPSQKTLQGIAFCQYYLGNYREAVVAMKQLHHQNPNDLNLIYNIGIINLDYLENAQEAILYFNLGEKKFKENLSALYGDNFASRFSDNDLPDVYYELFIGQARTSLQLNNNAMAQGACDWAMKLRPTRGEPYALRAICNLREGKRHLACNDLTESQQRLYPGADSLIQLHCR
;
A
#
# COMPACT_ATOMS: atom_id res chain seq x y z
N MET A 1 6.14 31.19 -39.10
CA MET A 1 5.78 29.82 -39.52
C MET A 1 4.27 29.80 -39.70
N ASP A 2 3.73 29.34 -40.83
CA ASP A 2 2.29 29.42 -41.11
C ASP A 2 1.61 28.05 -41.01
N TYR A 3 0.76 27.84 -39.99
CA TYR A 3 0.05 26.57 -39.75
C TYR A 3 -0.86 26.15 -40.91
N TYR A 4 -1.45 27.09 -41.64
CA TYR A 4 -2.25 26.76 -42.84
C TYR A 4 -1.37 26.20 -43.96
N SER A 5 -0.16 26.75 -44.10
CA SER A 5 0.82 26.27 -45.08
C SER A 5 1.40 24.90 -44.71
N ILE A 6 1.57 24.60 -43.41
CA ILE A 6 2.02 23.28 -42.92
C ILE A 6 0.99 22.19 -43.24
N LEU A 7 -0.30 22.47 -43.02
CA LEU A 7 -1.37 21.55 -43.40
C LEU A 7 -1.72 21.61 -44.90
N GLN A 8 -1.09 22.50 -45.66
CA GLN A 8 -1.33 22.69 -47.10
C GLN A 8 -2.80 22.99 -47.42
N VAL A 9 -3.44 23.83 -46.60
CA VAL A 9 -4.84 24.25 -46.77
C VAL A 9 -4.95 25.77 -46.88
N ALA A 10 -6.01 26.24 -47.52
CA ALA A 10 -6.32 27.66 -47.54
C ALA A 10 -6.70 28.16 -46.14
N ARG A 11 -6.51 29.46 -45.87
CA ARG A 11 -6.90 30.06 -44.58
C ARG A 11 -8.41 30.06 -44.34
N SER A 12 -9.17 30.10 -45.43
CA SER A 12 -10.63 29.92 -45.43
C SER A 12 -11.06 28.46 -45.24
N ALA A 13 -10.12 27.54 -45.01
CA ALA A 13 -10.47 26.13 -44.86
C ALA A 13 -11.35 25.91 -43.62
N ASP A 14 -12.42 25.15 -43.84
CA ASP A 14 -13.29 24.71 -42.76
C ASP A 14 -12.64 23.58 -41.95
N ALA A 15 -13.25 23.25 -40.80
CA ALA A 15 -12.74 22.20 -39.92
C ALA A 15 -12.67 20.83 -40.62
N ALA A 16 -13.55 20.56 -41.60
CA ALA A 16 -13.57 19.31 -42.34
C ALA A 16 -12.36 19.19 -43.27
N GLN A 17 -12.01 20.28 -43.98
CA GLN A 17 -10.85 20.38 -44.85
C GLN A 17 -9.54 20.30 -44.07
N ILE A 18 -9.46 20.97 -42.91
CA ILE A 18 -8.30 20.90 -42.00
C ILE A 18 -8.10 19.45 -41.50
N LYS A 19 -9.17 18.78 -41.09
CA LYS A 19 -9.12 17.38 -40.64
C LYS A 19 -8.77 16.41 -41.75
N ALA A 20 -9.25 16.62 -42.97
CA ALA A 20 -8.91 15.81 -44.12
C ALA A 20 -7.43 15.94 -44.49
N ALA A 21 -6.90 17.17 -44.50
CA ALA A 21 -5.50 17.44 -44.77
C ALA A 21 -4.58 16.83 -43.69
N TYR A 22 -4.96 16.96 -42.42
CA TYR A 22 -4.25 16.32 -41.31
C TYR A 22 -4.17 14.80 -41.49
N LYS A 23 -5.29 14.11 -41.76
CA LYS A 23 -5.28 12.65 -41.96
C LYS A 23 -4.37 12.21 -43.11
N ARG A 24 -4.39 12.95 -44.23
CA ARG A 24 -3.54 12.68 -45.39
C ARG A 24 -2.05 12.81 -45.04
N LEU A 25 -1.68 13.89 -44.38
CA LEU A 25 -0.29 14.18 -44.02
C LEU A 25 0.21 13.30 -42.86
N ALA A 26 -0.64 13.02 -41.87
CA ALA A 26 -0.33 12.13 -40.77
C ALA A 26 -0.05 10.70 -41.28
N LYS A 27 -0.81 10.20 -42.24
CA LYS A 27 -0.54 8.88 -42.86
C LYS A 27 0.79 8.87 -43.62
N LEU A 28 1.11 9.97 -44.31
CA LEU A 28 2.36 10.09 -45.10
C LEU A 28 3.61 10.14 -44.22
N TYR A 29 3.53 10.81 -43.06
CA TYR A 29 4.67 11.05 -42.18
C TYR A 29 4.62 10.26 -40.85
N HIS A 30 3.72 9.28 -40.72
CA HIS A 30 3.57 8.50 -39.48
C HIS A 30 4.86 7.74 -39.14
N PRO A 31 5.31 7.72 -37.87
CA PRO A 31 6.51 6.98 -37.46
C PRO A 31 6.43 5.49 -37.77
N ASP A 32 5.25 4.87 -37.65
CA ASP A 32 5.07 3.44 -37.97
C ASP A 32 5.33 3.10 -39.44
N HIS A 33 5.14 4.06 -40.36
CA HIS A 33 5.42 3.88 -41.79
C HIS A 33 6.77 4.47 -42.20
N ASN A 34 7.44 5.21 -41.30
CA ASN A 34 8.72 5.87 -41.53
C ASN A 34 9.68 5.69 -40.32
N PRO A 35 9.96 4.45 -39.88
CA PRO A 35 10.75 4.22 -38.67
C PRO A 35 12.18 4.75 -38.84
N GLY A 36 12.66 5.50 -37.85
CA GLY A 36 14.03 6.04 -37.82
C GLY A 36 14.28 7.26 -38.73
N ASN A 37 13.26 7.77 -39.44
CA ASN A 37 13.41 8.96 -40.28
C ASN A 37 13.14 10.25 -39.48
N ILE A 38 14.22 10.93 -39.07
CA ILE A 38 14.19 12.16 -38.27
C ILE A 38 13.40 13.29 -38.97
N ILE A 39 13.48 13.39 -40.30
CA ILE A 39 12.77 14.43 -41.06
C ILE A 39 11.26 14.16 -41.08
N ALA A 40 10.86 12.89 -41.20
CA ALA A 40 9.45 12.51 -41.13
C ALA A 40 8.88 12.77 -39.72
N GLU A 41 9.67 12.48 -38.68
CA GLU A 41 9.30 12.74 -37.29
C GLU A 41 9.10 14.23 -37.01
N GLU A 42 10.02 15.09 -37.47
CA GLU A 42 9.91 16.54 -37.29
C GLU A 42 8.70 17.11 -38.04
N LYS A 43 8.48 16.68 -39.29
CA LYS A 43 7.29 17.07 -40.05
C LYS A 43 6.01 16.61 -39.37
N PHE A 44 5.97 15.39 -38.84
CA PHE A 44 4.81 14.85 -38.13
C PHE A 44 4.49 15.66 -36.87
N LYS A 45 5.51 16.08 -36.10
CA LYS A 45 5.34 16.99 -34.95
C LYS A 45 4.72 18.33 -35.38
N GLN A 46 5.24 18.96 -36.44
CA GLN A 46 4.71 20.22 -36.96
C GLN A 46 3.27 20.09 -37.49
N ILE A 47 2.94 18.99 -38.14
CA ILE A 47 1.59 18.67 -38.63
C ILE A 47 0.60 18.52 -37.46
N ASN A 48 1.01 17.82 -36.39
CA ASN A 48 0.19 17.64 -35.18
C ASN A 48 -0.08 18.98 -34.49
N GLU A 49 0.96 19.81 -34.35
CA GLU A 49 0.83 21.14 -33.73
C GLU A 49 -0.09 22.05 -34.54
N ALA A 50 0.11 22.13 -35.86
CA ALA A 50 -0.73 22.92 -36.76
C ALA A 50 -2.20 22.46 -36.71
N TYR A 51 -2.46 21.15 -36.68
CA TYR A 51 -3.82 20.61 -36.57
C TYR A 51 -4.47 20.92 -35.22
N HIS A 52 -3.72 20.81 -34.13
CA HIS A 52 -4.22 21.10 -32.79
C HIS A 52 -4.58 22.58 -32.60
N VAL A 53 -3.79 23.49 -33.19
CA VAL A 53 -4.07 24.94 -33.15
C VAL A 53 -5.26 25.30 -34.05
N LEU A 54 -5.32 24.76 -35.27
CA LEU A 54 -6.33 25.16 -36.27
C LEU A 54 -7.70 24.49 -36.08
N THR A 55 -7.79 23.38 -35.33
CA THR A 55 -9.07 22.68 -35.06
C THR A 55 -9.81 23.26 -33.86
N ASP A 56 -9.11 23.88 -32.92
CA ASP A 56 -9.69 24.52 -31.75
C ASP A 56 -10.10 25.96 -32.10
N PRO A 57 -11.40 26.32 -32.07
CA PRO A 57 -11.88 27.63 -32.50
C PRO A 57 -11.23 28.80 -31.74
N LEU A 58 -10.95 28.62 -30.45
CA LEU A 58 -10.37 29.66 -29.61
C LEU A 58 -8.88 29.87 -29.94
N LYS A 59 -8.15 28.76 -30.15
CA LYS A 59 -6.73 28.82 -30.54
C LYS A 59 -6.55 29.32 -31.97
N LYS A 60 -7.43 28.91 -32.88
CA LYS A 60 -7.49 29.42 -34.26
C LYS A 60 -7.75 30.93 -34.28
N SER A 61 -8.73 31.42 -33.53
CA SER A 61 -9.01 32.87 -33.42
C SER A 61 -7.80 33.65 -32.95
N ARG A 62 -7.16 33.20 -31.86
CA ARG A 62 -5.96 33.86 -31.33
C ARG A 62 -4.80 33.84 -32.34
N TYR A 63 -4.61 32.71 -33.02
CA TYR A 63 -3.59 32.61 -34.07
C TYR A 63 -3.88 33.56 -35.23
N ASP A 64 -5.13 33.64 -35.68
CA ASP A 64 -5.56 34.54 -36.76
C ASP A 64 -5.49 36.02 -36.35
N GLU A 65 -5.79 36.37 -35.09
CA GLU A 65 -5.62 37.72 -34.51
C GLU A 65 -4.16 38.16 -34.48
N THR A 66 -3.28 37.24 -34.06
CA THR A 66 -1.82 37.49 -34.05
C THR A 66 -1.32 37.72 -35.48
N PHE A 67 -1.91 37.06 -36.47
CA PHE A 67 -1.58 37.25 -37.88
C PHE A 67 -2.22 38.51 -38.49
N GLN A 68 -3.41 38.93 -38.06
CA GLN A 68 -4.07 40.16 -38.51
C GLN A 68 -3.39 41.43 -37.99
N SER A 69 -2.73 41.37 -36.83
CA SER A 69 -1.89 42.47 -36.33
C SER A 69 -0.58 42.64 -37.12
N TYR A 70 -0.21 41.67 -37.97
CA TYR A 70 0.87 41.77 -38.95
C TYR A 70 0.37 42.31 -40.30
N LYS A 71 -0.32 43.46 -40.29
CA LYS A 71 -0.57 44.24 -41.52
C LYS A 71 0.69 45.03 -41.88
N ILE A 72 1.36 44.65 -42.97
CA ILE A 72 2.34 45.51 -43.63
C ILE A 72 1.61 46.79 -44.06
N PRO A 73 2.08 48.01 -43.73
CA PRO A 73 1.42 49.23 -44.19
C PRO A 73 1.43 49.27 -45.73
N GLN A 74 0.27 49.55 -46.34
CA GLN A 74 0.23 49.96 -47.75
C GLN A 74 1.12 51.20 -47.90
N LYS A 75 1.98 51.20 -48.92
CA LYS A 75 2.84 52.34 -49.26
C LYS A 75 1.97 53.57 -49.55
N GLU A 76 1.82 54.47 -48.58
CA GLU A 76 1.41 55.84 -48.86
C GLU A 76 2.50 56.52 -49.71
N GLN A 77 2.10 57.10 -50.83
CA GLN A 77 2.94 57.97 -51.63
C GLN A 77 3.25 59.24 -50.82
N ARG A 78 4.38 59.22 -50.12
CA ARG A 78 4.94 60.41 -49.46
C ARG A 78 5.14 61.51 -50.50
N THR A 79 4.59 62.69 -50.22
CA THR A 79 4.77 63.90 -51.05
C THR A 79 6.26 64.24 -51.22
N GLU A 80 6.61 64.91 -52.31
CA GLU A 80 8.00 65.22 -52.67
C GLU A 80 8.74 66.01 -51.57
N VAL A 81 8.01 66.83 -50.81
CA VAL A 81 8.50 67.58 -49.64
C VAL A 81 8.88 66.65 -48.48
N GLN A 82 8.08 65.62 -48.21
CA GLN A 82 8.37 64.61 -47.19
C GLN A 82 9.53 63.71 -47.61
N ARG A 83 9.67 63.40 -48.92
CA ARG A 83 10.85 62.71 -49.45
C ARG A 83 12.11 63.55 -49.26
N ARG A 84 12.10 64.85 -49.59
CA ARG A 84 13.28 65.72 -49.39
C ARG A 84 13.65 65.89 -47.92
N ARG A 85 12.69 66.03 -47.01
CA ARG A 85 12.96 66.05 -45.56
C ARG A 85 13.50 64.71 -45.06
N TYR A 86 12.93 63.60 -45.50
CA TYR A 86 13.41 62.26 -45.16
C TYR A 86 14.83 62.00 -45.72
N TYR A 87 15.14 62.41 -46.96
CA TYR A 87 16.48 62.30 -47.54
C TYR A 87 17.49 63.23 -46.86
N LYS A 88 17.14 64.49 -46.54
CA LYS A 88 18.01 65.40 -45.75
C LYS A 88 18.26 64.87 -44.34
N MET A 89 17.22 64.40 -43.64
CA MET A 89 17.33 63.83 -42.30
C MET A 89 18.13 62.53 -42.31
N ARG A 90 17.94 61.67 -43.32
CA ARG A 90 18.66 60.41 -43.47
C ARG A 90 20.13 60.61 -43.85
N HIS A 91 20.46 61.61 -44.68
CA HIS A 91 21.85 61.99 -44.95
C HIS A 91 22.51 62.69 -43.75
N ALA A 92 21.77 63.48 -42.97
CA ALA A 92 22.25 64.02 -41.70
C ALA A 92 22.50 62.90 -40.67
N MET A 93 21.62 61.90 -40.60
CA MET A 93 21.73 60.76 -39.68
C MET A 93 22.79 59.73 -40.12
N GLN A 94 23.11 59.63 -41.41
CA GLN A 94 24.24 58.84 -41.92
C GLN A 94 25.61 59.39 -41.49
N SER A 95 25.69 60.58 -40.90
CA SER A 95 26.97 61.26 -40.62
C SER A 95 27.54 61.08 -39.21
N VAL A 96 26.93 60.28 -38.32
CA VAL A 96 27.43 60.11 -36.93
C VAL A 96 27.52 58.64 -36.47
N TYR A 97 28.04 57.77 -37.32
CA TYR A 97 28.74 56.56 -36.87
C TYR A 97 29.82 56.19 -37.88
N ARG A 98 31.04 56.72 -37.69
CA ARG A 98 32.19 56.28 -38.47
C ARG A 98 32.66 54.96 -37.86
N ILE A 99 32.47 53.88 -38.60
CA ILE A 99 33.15 52.60 -38.33
C ILE A 99 34.62 52.85 -38.62
N ASP A 100 35.36 53.23 -37.59
CA ASP A 100 36.79 53.40 -37.61
C ASP A 100 37.48 52.17 -37.02
N ARG A 101 38.82 52.18 -37.04
CA ARG A 101 39.61 51.08 -36.49
C ARG A 101 39.35 50.88 -34.99
N GLU A 102 38.91 51.93 -34.29
CA GLU A 102 38.54 51.89 -32.87
C GLU A 102 37.24 51.11 -32.61
N TYR A 103 36.22 51.23 -33.46
CA TYR A 103 34.99 50.44 -33.35
C TYR A 103 35.25 48.93 -33.37
N PHE A 104 36.03 48.45 -34.34
CA PHE A 104 36.39 47.03 -34.42
C PHE A 104 37.23 46.57 -33.22
N ARG A 105 38.06 47.44 -32.65
CA ARG A 105 38.80 47.15 -31.40
C ARG A 105 37.86 46.97 -30.21
N ILE A 106 36.92 47.90 -30.02
CA ILE A 106 35.93 47.84 -28.93
C ILE A 106 35.05 46.59 -29.07
N GLN A 107 34.58 46.29 -30.28
CA GLN A 107 33.73 45.12 -30.50
C GLN A 107 34.50 43.80 -30.35
N ALA A 108 35.76 43.74 -30.77
CA ALA A 108 36.62 42.59 -30.48
C ALA A 108 36.84 42.41 -28.96
N LEU A 109 37.03 43.51 -28.22
CA LEU A 109 37.14 43.48 -26.76
C LEU A 109 35.86 43.00 -26.08
N THR A 110 34.67 43.44 -26.53
CA THR A 110 33.41 42.97 -25.94
C THR A 110 33.19 41.48 -26.21
N PHE A 111 33.45 41.00 -27.43
CA PHE A 111 33.40 39.56 -27.72
C PHE A 111 34.40 38.77 -26.88
N LEU A 112 35.63 39.28 -26.70
CA LEU A 112 36.62 38.66 -25.85
C LEU A 112 36.14 38.58 -24.40
N VAL A 113 35.57 39.66 -23.86
CA VAL A 113 34.97 39.68 -22.52
C VAL A 113 33.83 38.66 -22.41
N PHE A 114 32.94 38.57 -23.39
CA PHE A 114 31.88 37.56 -23.41
C PHE A 114 32.42 36.13 -23.44
N ILE A 115 33.48 35.85 -24.22
CA ILE A 115 34.13 34.53 -24.27
C ILE A 115 34.75 34.21 -22.91
N VAL A 116 35.41 35.17 -22.26
CA VAL A 116 36.00 34.99 -20.93
C VAL A 116 34.92 34.72 -19.88
N ILE A 117 33.82 35.48 -19.89
CA ILE A 117 32.68 35.27 -18.98
C ILE A 117 32.03 33.91 -19.24
N ALA A 118 31.79 33.54 -20.51
CA ALA A 118 31.20 32.26 -20.86
C ALA A 118 32.11 31.09 -20.44
N GLY A 119 33.42 31.21 -20.67
CA GLY A 119 34.42 30.25 -20.19
C GLY A 119 34.41 30.13 -18.67
N PHE A 120 34.36 31.26 -17.95
CA PHE A 120 34.26 31.29 -16.50
C PHE A 120 32.98 30.60 -16.00
N CYS A 121 31.81 30.92 -16.58
CA CYS A 121 30.55 30.27 -16.24
C CYS A 121 30.57 28.76 -16.51
N LEU A 122 31.16 28.31 -17.63
CA LEU A 122 31.33 26.89 -17.93
C LEU A 122 32.23 26.21 -16.91
N THR A 123 33.35 26.83 -16.53
CA THR A 123 34.23 26.28 -15.49
C THR A 123 33.52 26.19 -14.15
N LEU A 124 32.78 27.23 -13.74
CA LEU A 124 31.99 27.20 -12.51
C LEU A 124 30.94 26.08 -12.55
N PHE A 125 30.18 25.96 -13.64
CA PHE A 125 29.20 24.89 -13.81
C PHE A 125 29.84 23.50 -13.77
N HIS A 126 30.97 23.31 -14.45
CA HIS A 126 31.69 22.04 -14.45
C HIS A 126 32.28 21.72 -13.06
N THR A 127 32.82 22.71 -12.35
CA THR A 127 33.31 22.51 -10.99
C THR A 127 32.17 22.20 -10.01
N ALA A 128 31.03 22.88 -10.12
CA ALA A 128 29.87 22.63 -9.28
C ALA A 128 29.29 21.22 -9.52
N THR A 129 29.17 20.80 -10.78
CA THR A 129 28.73 19.44 -11.13
C THR A 129 29.74 18.39 -10.71
N TYR A 130 31.05 18.64 -10.85
CA TYR A 130 32.10 17.75 -10.38
C TYR A 130 32.05 17.58 -8.85
N LEU A 131 31.97 18.67 -8.09
CA LEU A 131 31.87 18.61 -6.64
C LEU A 131 30.60 17.90 -6.18
N TRP A 132 29.44 18.19 -6.80
CA TRP A 132 28.18 17.52 -6.50
C TRP A 132 28.22 16.02 -6.81
N ASN A 133 28.78 15.63 -7.96
CA ASN A 133 28.95 14.22 -8.31
C ASN A 133 29.94 13.51 -7.38
N ASN A 134 31.04 14.16 -6.99
CA ASN A 134 32.03 13.60 -6.10
C ASN A 134 31.46 13.35 -4.70
N ASP A 135 30.71 14.30 -4.15
CA ASP A 135 30.01 14.16 -2.87
C ASP A 135 29.00 13.01 -2.91
N ARG A 136 28.19 12.95 -3.96
CA ARG A 136 27.22 11.87 -4.17
C ARG A 136 27.87 10.49 -4.36
N ASN A 137 29.00 10.41 -5.07
CA ASN A 137 29.74 9.17 -5.28
C ASN A 137 30.39 8.69 -3.97
N ASN A 138 30.92 9.61 -3.16
CA ASN A 138 31.45 9.29 -1.84
C ASN A 138 30.36 8.77 -0.91
N ASP A 139 29.20 9.41 -0.89
CA ASP A 139 28.03 8.96 -0.13
C ASP A 139 27.56 7.56 -0.58
N PHE A 140 27.49 7.32 -1.89
CA PHE A 140 27.11 6.02 -2.43
C PHE A 140 28.12 4.93 -2.06
N SER A 141 29.42 5.22 -2.15
CA SER A 141 30.49 4.32 -1.75
C SER A 141 30.41 3.98 -0.26
N ALA A 142 30.23 4.99 0.59
CA ALA A 142 30.08 4.82 2.04
C ALA A 142 28.84 3.99 2.39
N GLN A 143 27.70 4.23 1.74
CA GLN A 143 26.48 3.42 1.90
C GLN A 143 26.71 1.97 1.49
N THR A 144 27.39 1.73 0.37
CA THR A 144 27.70 0.39 -0.12
C THR A 144 28.58 -0.38 0.88
N GLN A 145 29.61 0.28 1.42
CA GLN A 145 30.45 -0.30 2.46
C GLN A 145 29.66 -0.62 3.73
N ALA A 146 28.81 0.29 4.17
CA ALA A 146 27.96 0.09 5.35
C ALA A 146 26.97 -1.07 5.15
N ILE A 147 26.36 -1.19 3.97
CA ILE A 147 25.51 -2.34 3.62
C ILE A 147 26.31 -3.64 3.67
N GLY A 148 27.54 -3.64 3.14
CA GLY A 148 28.44 -4.77 3.23
C GLY A 148 28.70 -5.20 4.67
N GLN A 149 28.96 -4.24 5.57
CA GLN A 149 29.14 -4.51 7.01
C GLN A 149 27.87 -5.07 7.66
N ALA A 150 26.70 -4.50 7.36
CA ALA A 150 25.43 -5.00 7.86
C ALA A 150 25.18 -6.46 7.44
N LYS A 151 25.41 -6.77 6.15
CA LYS A 151 25.30 -8.13 5.62
C LYS A 151 26.32 -9.07 6.26
N ALA A 152 27.55 -8.63 6.48
CA ALA A 152 28.56 -9.45 7.15
C ALA A 152 28.14 -9.81 8.59
N MET A 153 27.65 -8.84 9.36
CA MET A 153 27.09 -9.10 10.70
C MET A 153 25.92 -10.09 10.62
N PHE A 154 25.04 -9.92 9.63
CA PHE A 154 23.90 -10.79 9.43
C PHE A 154 24.32 -12.25 9.18
N PHE A 155 25.27 -12.49 8.27
CA PHE A 155 25.75 -13.84 7.96
C PHE A 155 26.54 -14.48 9.10
N GLN A 156 27.04 -13.70 10.06
CA GLN A 156 27.61 -14.19 11.30
C GLN A 156 26.55 -14.54 12.37
N GLY A 157 25.25 -14.42 12.05
CA GLY A 157 24.14 -14.67 12.97
C GLY A 157 23.78 -13.48 13.86
N ASN A 158 24.44 -12.33 13.71
CA ASN A 158 24.17 -11.12 14.50
C ASN A 158 23.00 -10.32 13.90
N PHE A 159 21.83 -10.95 13.75
CA PHE A 159 20.66 -10.37 13.05
C PHE A 159 20.20 -9.04 13.63
N GLU A 160 19.95 -8.96 14.94
CA GLU A 160 19.45 -7.74 15.59
C GLU A 160 20.44 -6.58 15.44
N ARG A 161 21.75 -6.86 15.54
CA ARG A 161 22.81 -5.85 15.36
C ARG A 161 22.86 -5.35 13.93
N ALA A 162 22.78 -6.24 12.95
CA ALA A 162 22.76 -5.87 11.53
C ALA A 162 21.60 -4.93 11.19
N ILE A 163 20.38 -5.26 11.64
CA ILE A 163 19.20 -4.40 11.43
C ILE A 163 19.35 -3.08 12.17
N THR A 164 19.80 -3.10 13.43
CA THR A 164 20.00 -1.87 14.22
C THR A 164 21.01 -0.94 13.57
N TYR A 165 22.09 -1.49 13.02
CA TYR A 165 23.08 -0.71 12.29
C TYR A 165 22.45 -0.01 11.08
N LEU A 166 21.66 -0.73 10.27
CA LEU A 166 20.91 -0.12 9.16
C LEU A 166 19.89 0.93 9.64
N ASP A 167 19.14 0.66 10.71
CA ASP A 167 18.20 1.62 11.32
C ASP A 167 18.91 2.94 11.66
N THR A 168 20.11 2.87 12.25
CA THR A 168 20.87 4.07 12.63
C THR A 168 21.34 4.89 11.43
N LEU A 169 21.70 4.22 10.34
CA LEU A 169 22.13 4.88 9.11
C LEU A 169 20.96 5.53 8.38
N GLN A 170 19.82 4.84 8.32
CA GLN A 170 18.58 5.39 7.74
C GLN A 170 18.10 6.62 8.49
N LYS A 171 18.17 6.64 9.83
CA LYS A 171 17.83 7.82 10.62
C LYS A 171 18.71 9.02 10.30
N ARG A 172 19.99 8.81 9.99
CA ARG A 172 20.91 9.87 9.58
C ARG A 172 20.70 10.31 8.14
N ASN A 173 20.29 9.39 7.26
CA ASN A 173 20.01 9.67 5.85
C ASN A 173 18.71 9.01 5.37
N PRO A 174 17.54 9.64 5.62
CA PRO A 174 16.24 9.07 5.26
C PRO A 174 16.01 8.89 3.76
N GLY A 175 16.73 9.63 2.91
CA GLY A 175 16.63 9.54 1.45
C GLY A 175 17.40 8.38 0.83
N ALA A 176 18.20 7.65 1.62
CA ALA A 176 19.03 6.55 1.15
C ALA A 176 18.21 5.25 0.97
N LEU A 177 17.46 5.18 -0.14
CA LEU A 177 16.57 4.06 -0.47
C LEU A 177 17.26 2.68 -0.41
N GLN A 178 18.54 2.58 -0.78
CA GLN A 178 19.28 1.33 -0.76
C GLN A 178 19.42 0.75 0.65
N LEU A 179 19.51 1.61 1.68
CA LEU A 179 19.51 1.18 3.08
C LEU A 179 18.14 0.61 3.47
N SER A 180 17.04 1.24 3.02
CA SER A 180 15.67 0.74 3.25
C SER A 180 15.48 -0.63 2.62
N PHE A 181 15.76 -0.75 1.32
CA PHE A 181 15.61 -2.02 0.61
C PHE A 181 16.47 -3.13 1.21
N THR A 182 17.70 -2.82 1.61
CA THR A 182 18.57 -3.80 2.26
C THR A 182 18.00 -4.24 3.60
N ARG A 183 17.55 -3.29 4.43
CA ARG A 183 16.96 -3.58 5.74
C ARG A 183 15.75 -4.50 5.59
N ASP A 184 14.83 -4.16 4.69
CA ASP A 184 13.60 -4.92 4.48
C ASP A 184 13.92 -6.32 3.94
N SER A 185 14.87 -6.43 3.00
CA SER A 185 15.37 -7.72 2.51
C SER A 185 15.98 -8.60 3.61
N LEU A 186 16.68 -8.01 4.59
CA LEU A 186 17.23 -8.76 5.71
C LEU A 186 16.16 -9.18 6.72
N LEU A 187 15.13 -8.35 6.96
CA LEU A 187 13.98 -8.75 7.76
C LEU A 187 13.22 -9.92 7.13
N ASP A 188 13.02 -9.88 5.80
CA ASP A 188 12.40 -10.99 5.08
C ASP A 188 13.21 -12.29 5.18
N GLU A 189 14.54 -12.21 5.21
CA GLU A 189 15.41 -13.37 5.41
C GLU A 189 15.28 -13.94 6.83
N ILE A 190 15.20 -13.08 7.86
CA ILE A 190 14.91 -13.52 9.24
C ILE A 190 13.56 -14.23 9.30
N ARG A 191 12.54 -13.70 8.59
CA ARG A 191 11.21 -14.31 8.55
C ARG A 191 11.23 -15.68 7.88
N ARG A 192 11.88 -15.81 6.72
CA ARG A 192 12.06 -17.11 6.06
C ARG A 192 12.74 -18.12 6.98
N LYS A 193 13.78 -17.71 7.69
CA LYS A 193 14.47 -18.57 8.67
C LYS A 193 13.54 -18.99 9.81
N ALA A 194 12.76 -18.05 10.36
CA ALA A 194 11.79 -18.34 11.40
C ALA A 194 10.71 -19.34 10.94
N GLU A 195 10.20 -19.17 9.73
CA GLU A 195 9.22 -20.07 9.10
C GLU A 195 9.83 -21.46 8.86
N GLN A 196 11.07 -21.55 8.38
CA GLN A 196 11.78 -22.83 8.23
C GLN A 196 11.97 -23.56 9.57
N ASP A 197 12.40 -22.84 10.61
CA ASP A 197 12.55 -23.40 11.96
C ASP A 197 11.18 -23.86 12.51
N PHE A 198 10.10 -23.11 12.23
CA PHE A 198 8.74 -23.47 12.62
C PHE A 198 8.27 -24.76 11.93
N ASP A 199 8.42 -24.86 10.61
CA ASP A 199 8.05 -26.04 9.83
C ASP A 199 8.86 -27.28 10.25
N ALA A 200 10.12 -27.07 10.65
CA ALA A 200 10.99 -28.09 11.24
C ALA A 200 10.65 -28.44 12.71
N HIS A 201 9.56 -27.88 13.27
CA HIS A 201 9.13 -28.05 14.66
C HIS A 201 10.17 -27.58 15.70
N GLN A 202 11.10 -26.72 15.28
CA GLN A 202 12.11 -26.10 16.15
C GLN A 202 11.59 -24.78 16.73
N TYR A 203 10.48 -24.86 17.47
CA TYR A 203 9.74 -23.68 17.95
C TYR A 203 10.59 -22.72 18.81
N ALA A 204 11.55 -23.25 19.58
CA ALA A 204 12.47 -22.44 20.38
C ALA A 204 13.41 -21.58 19.51
N ASN A 205 13.83 -22.09 18.35
CA ASN A 205 14.66 -21.36 17.40
C ASN A 205 13.81 -20.35 16.62
N ALA A 206 12.63 -20.79 16.14
CA ALA A 206 11.70 -19.95 15.40
C ALA A 206 11.27 -18.72 16.20
N VAL A 207 10.90 -18.88 17.47
CA VAL A 207 10.42 -17.77 18.31
C VAL A 207 11.51 -16.72 18.54
N VAL A 208 12.79 -17.09 18.61
CA VAL A 208 13.89 -16.12 18.73
C VAL A 208 13.92 -15.19 17.52
N ASN A 209 13.80 -15.73 16.32
CA ASN A 209 13.75 -14.94 15.08
C ASN A 209 12.48 -14.09 14.99
N TYR A 210 11.31 -14.64 15.35
CA TYR A 210 10.08 -13.85 15.40
C TYR A 210 10.11 -12.71 16.42
N ARG A 211 10.77 -12.87 17.58
CA ARG A 211 10.95 -11.79 18.56
C ARG A 211 11.87 -10.68 18.06
N ILE A 212 12.85 -11.01 17.21
CA ILE A 212 13.65 -9.98 16.53
C ILE A 212 12.75 -9.19 15.57
N LEU A 213 11.91 -9.87 14.79
CA LEU A 213 10.95 -9.23 13.89
C LEU A 213 9.96 -8.34 14.66
N GLU A 214 9.39 -8.82 15.77
CA GLU A 214 8.46 -8.04 16.61
C GLU A 214 9.06 -6.72 17.09
N LYS A 215 10.36 -6.72 17.45
CA LYS A 215 11.06 -5.50 17.86
C LYS A 215 11.40 -4.56 16.71
N LYS A 216 11.56 -5.08 15.49
CA LYS A 216 12.06 -4.35 14.32
C LYS A 216 10.98 -3.91 13.35
N GLU A 217 9.81 -4.54 13.42
CA GLU A 217 8.61 -4.17 12.68
C GLU A 217 7.78 -3.20 13.52
N SER A 218 7.29 -2.11 12.91
CA SER A 218 6.44 -1.13 13.59
C SER A 218 5.29 -0.71 12.67
N PRO A 219 4.07 -1.25 12.84
CA PRO A 219 3.71 -2.30 13.80
C PRO A 219 4.26 -3.69 13.40
N PRO A 220 4.34 -4.66 14.35
CA PRO A 220 4.62 -6.05 14.03
C PRO A 220 3.63 -6.60 13.00
N SER A 221 4.14 -7.36 12.03
CA SER A 221 3.29 -7.98 11.01
C SER A 221 2.41 -9.08 11.61
N GLN A 222 1.25 -9.32 10.99
CA GLN A 222 0.34 -10.39 11.41
C GLN A 222 1.03 -11.75 11.43
N LYS A 223 1.88 -12.04 10.42
CA LYS A 223 2.67 -13.27 10.35
C LYS A 223 3.65 -13.40 11.52
N THR A 224 4.32 -12.32 11.89
CA THR A 224 5.22 -12.30 13.05
C THR A 224 4.45 -12.63 14.34
N LEU A 225 3.31 -11.98 14.57
CA LEU A 225 2.48 -12.23 15.76
C LEU A 225 1.90 -13.65 15.79
N GLN A 226 1.44 -14.16 14.66
CA GLN A 226 0.98 -15.55 14.52
C GLN A 226 2.12 -16.54 14.82
N GLY A 227 3.31 -16.30 14.26
CA GLY A 227 4.50 -17.11 14.53
C GLY A 227 4.85 -17.15 16.02
N ILE A 228 4.86 -16.00 16.71
CA ILE A 228 5.09 -15.94 18.16
C ILE A 228 3.99 -16.70 18.90
N ALA A 229 2.72 -16.45 18.59
CA ALA A 229 1.59 -17.08 19.26
C ALA A 229 1.67 -18.61 19.19
N PHE A 230 1.89 -19.16 17.99
CA PHE A 230 1.97 -20.61 17.82
C PHE A 230 3.23 -21.22 18.41
N CYS A 231 4.41 -20.60 18.22
CA CYS A 231 5.64 -21.10 18.84
C CYS A 231 5.49 -21.18 20.36
N GLN A 232 5.00 -20.11 20.99
CA GLN A 232 4.82 -20.07 22.44
C GLN A 232 3.78 -21.07 22.91
N TYR A 233 2.70 -21.27 22.16
CA TYR A 233 1.70 -22.30 22.46
C TYR A 233 2.33 -23.70 22.47
N TYR A 234 3.08 -24.07 21.41
CA TYR A 234 3.72 -25.39 21.34
C TYR A 234 4.86 -25.58 22.35
N LEU A 235 5.47 -24.50 22.82
CA LEU A 235 6.45 -24.53 23.91
C LEU A 235 5.80 -24.60 25.31
N GLY A 236 4.47 -24.57 25.41
CA GLY A 236 3.74 -24.54 26.69
C GLY A 236 3.72 -23.18 27.39
N ASN A 237 4.21 -22.13 26.72
CA ASN A 237 4.24 -20.76 27.25
C ASN A 237 2.93 -20.02 26.95
N TYR A 238 1.82 -20.55 27.47
CA TYR A 238 0.46 -20.10 27.12
C TYR A 238 0.18 -18.62 27.39
N ARG A 239 0.76 -18.05 28.46
CA ARG A 239 0.63 -16.61 28.77
C ARG A 239 1.22 -15.74 27.65
N GLU A 240 2.40 -16.10 27.16
CA GLU A 240 3.05 -15.37 26.07
C GLU A 240 2.32 -15.56 24.74
N ALA A 241 1.79 -16.76 24.49
CA ALA A 241 0.95 -17.03 23.32
C ALA A 241 -0.28 -16.10 23.30
N VAL A 242 -0.99 -15.99 24.43
CA VAL A 242 -2.16 -15.11 24.57
C VAL A 242 -1.79 -13.63 24.38
N VAL A 243 -0.63 -13.18 24.87
CA VAL A 243 -0.17 -11.80 24.64
C VAL A 243 -0.03 -11.51 23.14
N ALA A 244 0.62 -12.40 22.39
CA ALA A 244 0.74 -12.25 20.94
C ALA A 244 -0.62 -12.32 20.22
N MET A 245 -1.50 -13.23 20.63
CA MET A 245 -2.87 -13.33 20.09
C MET A 245 -3.71 -12.07 20.37
N LYS A 246 -3.56 -11.43 21.52
CA LYS A 246 -4.23 -10.17 21.84
C LYS A 246 -3.78 -9.02 20.94
N GLN A 247 -2.48 -8.95 20.63
CA GLN A 247 -1.97 -7.97 19.67
C GLN A 247 -2.54 -8.24 18.28
N LEU A 248 -2.60 -9.51 17.85
CA LEU A 248 -3.21 -9.90 16.59
C LEU A 248 -4.70 -9.56 16.55
N HIS A 249 -5.41 -9.72 17.66
CA HIS A 249 -6.84 -9.39 17.77
C HIS A 249 -7.08 -7.89 17.68
N HIS A 250 -6.17 -7.06 18.22
CA HIS A 250 -6.23 -5.62 18.02
C HIS A 250 -6.12 -5.24 16.52
N GLN A 251 -5.31 -5.97 15.75
CA GLN A 251 -5.19 -5.76 14.30
C GLN A 251 -6.40 -6.31 13.52
N ASN A 252 -6.99 -7.43 13.96
CA ASN A 252 -8.10 -8.13 13.33
C ASN A 252 -9.25 -8.41 14.33
N PRO A 253 -10.05 -7.40 14.72
CA PRO A 253 -11.02 -7.53 15.81
C PRO A 253 -12.23 -8.42 15.50
N ASN A 254 -12.45 -8.79 14.24
CA ASN A 254 -13.56 -9.64 13.81
C ASN A 254 -13.15 -11.10 13.57
N ASP A 255 -11.90 -11.47 13.84
CA ASP A 255 -11.46 -12.87 13.72
C ASP A 255 -12.01 -13.71 14.88
N LEU A 256 -13.08 -14.45 14.59
CA LEU A 256 -13.76 -15.32 15.56
C LEU A 256 -12.90 -16.47 16.05
N ASN A 257 -12.04 -17.04 15.19
CA ASN A 257 -11.16 -18.13 15.59
C ASN A 257 -10.13 -17.62 16.60
N LEU A 258 -9.63 -16.40 16.40
CA LEU A 258 -8.72 -15.77 17.35
C LEU A 258 -9.40 -15.46 18.69
N ILE A 259 -10.64 -14.96 18.67
CA ILE A 259 -11.44 -14.74 19.90
C ILE A 259 -11.61 -16.06 20.65
N TYR A 260 -12.03 -17.13 19.95
CA TYR A 260 -12.17 -18.46 20.52
C TYR A 260 -10.85 -18.99 21.09
N ASN A 261 -9.75 -18.90 20.34
CA ASN A 261 -8.44 -19.40 20.76
C ASN A 261 -7.92 -18.69 22.02
N ILE A 262 -8.13 -17.37 22.13
CA ILE A 262 -7.77 -16.64 23.36
C ILE A 262 -8.64 -17.12 24.52
N GLY A 263 -9.95 -17.29 24.30
CA GLY A 263 -10.88 -17.79 25.32
C GLY A 263 -10.51 -19.18 25.83
N ILE A 264 -10.29 -20.13 24.92
CA ILE A 264 -10.01 -21.53 25.27
C ILE A 264 -8.64 -21.69 25.93
N ILE A 265 -7.63 -20.92 25.52
CA ILE A 265 -6.32 -20.96 26.19
C ILE A 265 -6.42 -20.45 27.63
N ASN A 266 -7.19 -19.37 27.84
CA ASN A 266 -7.44 -18.87 29.18
C ASN A 266 -8.19 -19.89 30.06
N LEU A 267 -9.17 -20.58 29.48
CA LEU A 267 -9.96 -21.57 30.20
C LEU A 267 -9.15 -22.84 30.55
N ASP A 268 -8.52 -23.46 29.55
CA ASP A 268 -8.01 -24.82 29.65
C ASP A 268 -6.56 -24.89 30.13
N TYR A 269 -5.77 -23.83 29.93
CA TYR A 269 -4.33 -23.85 30.23
C TYR A 269 -3.90 -22.80 31.27
N LEU A 270 -4.62 -21.68 31.37
CA LEU A 270 -4.28 -20.61 32.33
C LEU A 270 -5.19 -20.57 33.55
N GLU A 271 -6.21 -21.44 33.61
CA GLU A 271 -7.22 -21.47 34.69
C GLU A 271 -7.87 -20.11 34.97
N ASN A 272 -7.98 -19.27 33.94
CA ASN A 272 -8.46 -17.90 34.01
C ASN A 272 -9.87 -17.78 33.42
N ALA A 273 -10.84 -18.40 34.08
CA ALA A 273 -12.24 -18.39 33.65
C ALA A 273 -12.84 -16.99 33.54
N GLN A 274 -12.40 -16.04 34.38
CA GLN A 274 -12.85 -14.66 34.36
C GLN A 274 -12.45 -13.93 33.07
N GLU A 275 -11.26 -14.21 32.55
CA GLU A 275 -10.85 -13.65 31.27
C GLU A 275 -11.46 -14.41 30.10
N ALA A 276 -11.51 -15.74 30.19
CA ALA A 276 -12.12 -16.58 29.15
C ALA A 276 -13.56 -16.16 28.82
N ILE A 277 -14.38 -15.88 29.84
CA ILE A 277 -15.78 -15.49 29.62
C ILE A 277 -15.91 -14.16 28.88
N LEU A 278 -14.97 -13.23 29.04
CA LEU A 278 -14.98 -11.95 28.30
C LEU A 278 -14.86 -12.19 26.80
N TYR A 279 -13.96 -13.10 26.40
CA TYR A 279 -13.77 -13.47 25.00
C TYR A 279 -14.95 -14.26 24.43
N PHE A 280 -15.52 -15.19 25.19
CA PHE A 280 -16.72 -15.92 24.73
C PHE A 280 -17.94 -14.99 24.59
N ASN A 281 -18.15 -14.04 25.51
CA ASN A 281 -19.20 -13.03 25.39
C ASN A 281 -18.97 -12.09 24.20
N LEU A 282 -17.71 -11.73 23.92
CA LEU A 282 -17.36 -10.99 22.71
C LEU A 282 -17.69 -11.80 21.45
N GLY A 283 -17.41 -13.10 21.45
CA GLY A 283 -17.76 -14.03 20.38
C GLY A 283 -19.27 -14.11 20.15
N GLU A 284 -20.08 -14.22 21.22
CA GLU A 284 -21.54 -14.19 21.15
C GLU A 284 -22.05 -12.87 20.53
N LYS A 285 -21.48 -11.73 20.95
CA LYS A 285 -21.82 -10.43 20.37
C LYS A 285 -21.54 -10.41 18.87
N LYS A 286 -20.36 -10.89 18.45
CA LYS A 286 -19.97 -10.95 17.03
C LYS A 286 -20.84 -11.92 16.23
N PHE A 287 -21.20 -13.06 16.80
CA PHE A 287 -22.16 -14.00 16.22
C PHE A 287 -23.50 -13.32 15.94
N LYS A 288 -24.07 -12.60 16.92
CA LYS A 288 -25.33 -11.86 16.76
C LYS A 288 -25.21 -10.79 15.68
N GLU A 289 -24.16 -9.97 15.71
CA GLU A 289 -23.89 -8.94 14.70
C GLU A 289 -23.84 -9.55 13.28
N ASN A 290 -23.08 -10.62 13.10
CA ASN A 290 -22.91 -11.28 11.81
C ASN A 290 -24.21 -11.89 11.29
N LEU A 291 -24.97 -12.59 12.14
CA LEU A 291 -26.23 -13.21 11.72
C LEU A 291 -27.35 -12.20 11.51
N SER A 292 -27.44 -11.15 12.32
CA SER A 292 -28.38 -10.05 12.09
C SER A 292 -28.11 -9.36 10.74
N ALA A 293 -26.84 -9.19 10.36
CA ALA A 293 -26.49 -8.62 9.05
C ALA A 293 -26.92 -9.49 7.87
N LEU A 294 -26.91 -10.83 8.02
CA LEU A 294 -27.26 -11.78 6.96
C LEU A 294 -28.75 -12.07 6.88
N TYR A 295 -29.42 -12.24 8.02
CA TYR A 295 -30.78 -12.76 8.10
C TYR A 295 -31.79 -11.79 8.73
N GLY A 296 -31.35 -10.61 9.18
CA GLY A 296 -32.14 -9.63 9.93
C GLY A 296 -32.32 -10.00 11.41
N ASP A 297 -33.04 -9.18 12.16
CA ASP A 297 -33.17 -9.32 13.63
C ASP A 297 -33.79 -10.64 14.09
N ASN A 298 -34.61 -11.27 13.25
CA ASN A 298 -35.18 -12.59 13.48
C ASN A 298 -34.31 -13.73 12.91
N PHE A 299 -32.98 -13.55 12.87
CA PHE A 299 -32.06 -14.56 12.32
C PHE A 299 -32.24 -15.94 12.95
N ALA A 300 -32.64 -15.98 14.23
CA ALA A 300 -32.81 -17.21 14.98
C ALA A 300 -33.77 -18.23 14.30
N SER A 301 -34.73 -17.80 13.47
CA SER A 301 -35.66 -18.72 12.79
C SER A 301 -35.30 -19.00 11.33
N ARG A 302 -34.15 -18.49 10.85
CA ARG A 302 -33.85 -18.36 9.41
C ARG A 302 -32.59 -19.07 8.94
N PHE A 303 -31.71 -19.51 9.83
CA PHE A 303 -30.53 -20.29 9.45
C PHE A 303 -30.79 -21.79 9.62
N SER A 304 -30.16 -22.61 8.77
CA SER A 304 -30.15 -24.07 8.90
C SER A 304 -28.90 -24.54 9.64
N ASP A 305 -28.98 -25.73 10.24
CA ASP A 305 -27.99 -26.23 11.21
C ASP A 305 -26.58 -26.43 10.62
N ASN A 306 -26.43 -26.60 9.30
CA ASN A 306 -25.13 -26.94 8.67
C ASN A 306 -24.50 -25.81 7.85
N ASP A 307 -25.13 -24.64 7.75
CA ASP A 307 -24.65 -23.56 6.86
C ASP A 307 -23.62 -22.64 7.53
N LEU A 308 -23.51 -22.71 8.85
CA LEU A 308 -22.71 -21.75 9.63
C LEU A 308 -21.32 -22.30 10.00
N PRO A 309 -20.28 -21.45 10.13
CA PRO A 309 -18.96 -21.86 10.60
C PRO A 309 -18.97 -22.57 11.97
N ASP A 310 -18.16 -23.63 12.12
CA ASP A 310 -18.04 -24.40 13.37
C ASP A 310 -17.62 -23.55 14.57
N VAL A 311 -16.86 -22.46 14.35
CA VAL A 311 -16.41 -21.56 15.43
C VAL A 311 -17.57 -20.98 16.25
N TYR A 312 -18.77 -20.83 15.68
CA TYR A 312 -19.92 -20.38 16.45
C TYR A 312 -20.36 -21.40 17.48
N TYR A 313 -20.40 -22.68 17.12
CA TYR A 313 -20.69 -23.76 18.06
C TYR A 313 -19.63 -23.78 19.18
N GLU A 314 -18.36 -23.72 18.79
CA GLU A 314 -17.23 -23.74 19.71
C GLU A 314 -17.24 -22.57 20.72
N LEU A 315 -17.62 -21.36 20.28
CA LEU A 315 -17.78 -20.20 21.16
C LEU A 315 -18.83 -20.45 22.24
N PHE A 316 -19.98 -21.03 21.90
CA PHE A 316 -21.03 -21.33 22.86
C PHE A 316 -20.68 -22.49 23.78
N ILE A 317 -19.96 -23.51 23.31
CA ILE A 317 -19.42 -24.56 24.18
C ILE A 317 -18.43 -23.97 25.19
N GLY A 318 -17.50 -23.13 24.73
CA GLY A 318 -16.57 -22.41 25.59
C GLY A 318 -17.28 -21.53 26.62
N GLN A 319 -18.32 -20.79 26.19
CA GLN A 319 -19.16 -19.98 27.09
C GLN A 319 -19.87 -20.84 28.14
N ALA A 320 -20.44 -21.99 27.76
CA ALA A 320 -21.13 -22.89 28.67
C ALA A 320 -20.19 -23.49 29.72
N ARG A 321 -19.04 -24.03 29.28
CA ARG A 321 -17.99 -24.57 30.16
C ARG A 321 -17.48 -23.52 31.15
N THR A 322 -17.18 -22.33 30.65
CA THR A 322 -16.69 -21.22 31.49
C THR A 322 -17.75 -20.75 32.48
N SER A 323 -19.00 -20.61 32.04
CA SER A 323 -20.11 -20.20 32.90
C SER A 323 -20.38 -21.20 34.01
N LEU A 324 -20.25 -22.51 33.74
CA LEU A 324 -20.34 -23.55 34.76
C LEU A 324 -19.23 -23.42 35.82
N GLN A 325 -17.98 -23.13 35.42
CA GLN A 325 -16.89 -22.88 36.37
C GLN A 325 -17.13 -21.62 37.21
N LEU A 326 -17.74 -20.60 36.62
CA LEU A 326 -18.11 -19.35 37.31
C LEU A 326 -19.44 -19.43 38.08
N ASN A 327 -20.05 -20.62 38.18
CA ASN A 327 -21.35 -20.85 38.84
C ASN A 327 -22.52 -20.03 38.27
N ASN A 328 -22.46 -19.65 37.00
CA ASN A 328 -23.53 -18.96 36.29
C ASN A 328 -24.35 -19.96 35.44
N ASN A 329 -25.27 -20.68 36.11
CA ASN A 329 -26.07 -21.73 35.46
C ASN A 329 -26.99 -21.18 34.35
N ALA A 330 -27.56 -19.99 34.52
CA ALA A 330 -28.47 -19.41 33.53
C ALA A 330 -27.76 -19.11 32.20
N MET A 331 -26.56 -18.52 32.27
CA MET A 331 -25.74 -18.29 31.08
C MET A 331 -25.27 -19.61 30.45
N ALA A 332 -24.89 -20.59 31.28
CA ALA A 332 -24.50 -21.91 30.79
C ALA A 332 -25.63 -22.61 30.03
N GLN A 333 -26.86 -22.60 30.55
CA GLN A 333 -28.03 -23.16 29.86
C GLN A 333 -28.29 -22.47 28.53
N GLY A 334 -28.32 -21.13 28.51
CA GLY A 334 -28.54 -20.38 27.27
C GLY A 334 -27.48 -20.65 26.20
N ALA A 335 -26.22 -20.78 26.61
CA ALA A 335 -25.13 -21.15 25.71
C ALA A 335 -25.29 -22.58 25.18
N CYS A 336 -25.69 -23.54 26.02
CA CYS A 336 -25.98 -24.92 25.58
C CYS A 336 -27.11 -24.94 24.55
N ASP A 337 -28.19 -24.17 24.78
CA ASP A 337 -29.34 -24.11 23.87
C ASP A 337 -28.93 -23.57 22.49
N TRP A 338 -28.08 -22.54 22.43
CA TRP A 338 -27.49 -22.08 21.17
C TRP A 338 -26.59 -23.14 20.52
N ALA A 339 -25.73 -23.81 21.28
CA ALA A 339 -24.86 -24.87 20.75
C ALA A 339 -25.67 -26.04 20.16
N MET A 340 -26.73 -26.48 20.84
CA MET A 340 -27.65 -27.50 20.33
C MET A 340 -28.37 -27.06 19.06
N LYS A 341 -28.76 -25.79 18.98
CA LYS A 341 -29.37 -25.24 17.77
C LYS A 341 -28.40 -25.18 16.60
N LEU A 342 -27.13 -24.85 16.86
CA LEU A 342 -26.11 -24.79 15.83
C LEU A 342 -25.66 -26.18 15.37
N ARG A 343 -25.56 -27.14 16.27
CA ARG A 343 -25.11 -28.51 15.98
C ARG A 343 -25.91 -29.53 16.79
N PRO A 344 -27.15 -29.85 16.39
CA PRO A 344 -28.01 -30.75 17.14
C PRO A 344 -27.49 -32.19 17.20
N THR A 345 -26.56 -32.56 16.31
CA THR A 345 -25.92 -33.88 16.30
C THR A 345 -24.81 -34.04 17.32
N ARG A 346 -24.33 -32.95 17.95
CA ARG A 346 -23.24 -32.99 18.94
C ARG A 346 -23.81 -33.22 20.34
N GLY A 347 -23.27 -34.21 21.05
CA GLY A 347 -23.78 -34.61 22.38
C GLY A 347 -23.26 -33.79 23.57
N GLU A 348 -22.15 -33.07 23.41
CA GLU A 348 -21.53 -32.27 24.49
C GLU A 348 -22.47 -31.22 25.13
N PRO A 349 -23.20 -30.37 24.39
CA PRO A 349 -24.04 -29.35 25.02
C PRO A 349 -25.19 -29.95 25.85
N TYR A 350 -25.67 -31.14 25.50
CA TYR A 350 -26.66 -31.86 26.31
C TYR A 350 -26.07 -32.28 27.67
N ALA A 351 -24.83 -32.80 27.70
CA ALA A 351 -24.16 -33.13 28.96
C ALA A 351 -23.93 -31.89 29.83
N LEU A 352 -23.53 -30.76 29.23
CA LEU A 352 -23.33 -29.50 29.95
C LEU A 352 -24.65 -28.95 30.51
N ARG A 353 -25.75 -29.00 29.75
CA ARG A 353 -27.08 -28.62 30.23
C ARG A 353 -27.57 -29.55 31.34
N ALA A 354 -27.28 -30.84 31.26
CA ALA A 354 -27.59 -31.79 32.33
C ALA A 354 -26.91 -31.39 33.66
N ILE A 355 -25.65 -30.95 33.63
CA ILE A 355 -24.95 -30.45 34.82
C ILE A 355 -25.68 -29.23 35.40
N CYS A 356 -26.16 -28.31 34.56
CA CYS A 356 -26.97 -27.17 35.02
C CYS A 356 -28.26 -27.65 35.70
N ASN A 357 -28.98 -28.59 35.08
CA ASN A 357 -30.20 -29.16 35.62
C ASN A 357 -29.96 -29.87 36.97
N LEU A 358 -28.84 -30.58 37.14
CA LEU A 358 -28.46 -31.21 38.40
C LEU A 358 -28.22 -30.16 39.50
N ARG A 359 -27.50 -29.07 39.19
CA ARG A 359 -27.26 -27.97 40.13
C ARG A 359 -28.55 -27.28 40.59
N GLU A 360 -29.59 -27.31 39.76
CA GLU A 360 -30.91 -26.76 40.06
C GLU A 360 -31.87 -27.78 40.70
N GLY A 361 -31.41 -29.00 41.00
CA GLY A 361 -32.23 -30.06 41.58
C GLY A 361 -33.22 -30.70 40.60
N LYS A 362 -33.14 -30.39 39.30
CA LYS A 362 -34.02 -30.88 38.23
C LYS A 362 -33.51 -32.22 37.68
N ARG A 363 -33.42 -33.24 38.55
CA ARG A 363 -32.82 -34.56 38.23
C ARG A 363 -33.43 -35.23 36.99
N HIS A 364 -34.75 -35.17 36.82
CA HIS A 364 -35.40 -35.82 35.67
C HIS A 364 -34.97 -35.18 34.34
N LEU A 365 -34.86 -33.85 34.27
CA LEU A 365 -34.41 -33.13 33.07
C LEU A 365 -32.93 -33.44 32.79
N ALA A 366 -32.12 -33.51 33.83
CA ALA A 366 -30.72 -33.90 33.69
C ALA A 366 -30.57 -35.30 33.09
N CYS A 367 -31.37 -36.27 33.55
CA CYS A 367 -31.30 -37.63 33.01
C CYS A 367 -31.79 -37.74 31.56
N ASN A 368 -32.79 -36.95 31.18
CA ASN A 368 -33.22 -36.84 29.79
C ASN A 368 -32.08 -36.28 28.92
N ASP A 369 -31.46 -35.17 29.36
CA ASP A 369 -30.33 -34.56 28.64
C ASP A 369 -29.13 -35.51 28.52
N LEU A 370 -28.79 -36.25 29.59
CA LEU A 370 -27.71 -37.23 29.53
C LEU A 370 -28.01 -38.38 28.58
N THR A 371 -29.27 -38.81 28.48
CA THR A 371 -29.68 -39.83 27.51
C THR A 371 -29.52 -39.30 26.08
N GLU A 372 -29.93 -38.06 25.80
CA GLU A 372 -29.71 -37.40 24.51
C GLU A 372 -28.21 -37.27 24.18
N SER A 373 -27.38 -36.95 25.19
CA SER A 373 -25.92 -36.88 25.06
C SER A 373 -25.31 -38.24 24.71
N GLN A 374 -25.77 -39.32 25.37
CA GLN A 374 -25.34 -40.69 25.12
C GLN A 374 -25.71 -41.16 23.71
N GLN A 375 -26.93 -40.87 23.25
CA GLN A 375 -27.39 -41.21 21.89
C GLN A 375 -26.54 -40.53 20.80
N ARG A 376 -25.93 -39.38 21.12
CA ARG A 376 -25.01 -38.63 20.26
C ARG A 376 -23.54 -39.00 20.46
N LEU A 377 -23.28 -40.13 21.14
CA LEU A 377 -21.95 -40.71 21.34
C LEU A 377 -20.97 -39.76 22.05
N TYR A 378 -21.45 -38.90 22.93
CA TYR A 378 -20.56 -38.08 23.75
C TYR A 378 -19.87 -38.94 24.81
N PRO A 379 -18.52 -39.06 24.82
CA PRO A 379 -17.81 -40.03 25.67
C PRO A 379 -18.07 -39.86 27.18
N GLY A 380 -18.39 -38.64 27.64
CA GLY A 380 -18.65 -38.37 29.07
C GLY A 380 -20.05 -38.72 29.57
N ALA A 381 -20.99 -39.05 28.68
CA ALA A 381 -22.39 -39.22 29.04
C ALA A 381 -22.62 -40.44 29.96
N ASP A 382 -22.01 -41.59 29.65
CA ASP A 382 -22.23 -42.85 30.38
C ASP A 382 -21.86 -42.73 31.86
N SER A 383 -20.73 -42.07 32.14
CA SER A 383 -20.24 -41.87 33.51
C SER A 383 -21.21 -41.00 34.32
N LEU A 384 -21.73 -39.93 33.71
CA LEU A 384 -22.71 -39.04 34.34
C LEU A 384 -24.07 -39.73 34.56
N ILE A 385 -24.51 -40.58 33.61
CA ILE A 385 -25.74 -41.37 33.76
C ILE A 385 -25.62 -42.34 34.94
N GLN A 386 -24.49 -43.06 35.05
CA GLN A 386 -24.27 -43.99 36.15
C GLN A 386 -24.26 -43.27 37.50
N LEU A 387 -23.70 -42.07 37.57
CA LEU A 387 -23.58 -41.31 38.81
C LEU A 387 -24.91 -40.66 39.26
N HIS A 388 -25.74 -40.23 38.31
CA HIS A 388 -26.88 -39.35 38.61
C HIS A 388 -28.25 -39.91 38.24
N CYS A 389 -28.34 -40.94 37.41
CA CYS A 389 -29.61 -41.39 36.82
C CYS A 389 -29.95 -42.85 37.07
N ARG A 390 -28.95 -43.64 37.46
CA ARG A 390 -29.14 -44.94 38.11
C ARG A 390 -29.14 -44.74 39.62
#